data_AF-A0A8S9DTC6-F1
#
_entry.id   AF-A0A8S9DTC6-F1
#
_cell.length_a   1.000
_cell.length_b   1.000
_cell.length_c   1.000
_cell.angle_alpha   90.00
_cell.angle_beta   90.00
_cell.angle_gamma   90.00
#
_symmetry.space_group_name_H-M   'P 1'
#
loop_
_entity.id
_entity.type
_entity.pdbx_description
1 polymer ?
#
loop_
_entity_poly.entity_id
_entity_poly.type
_entity_poly.pdbx_seq_one_letter_code
_entity_poly.pdbx_strand_id
1 'polypeptide(L)'
;MFTELEDITFNKLAALHSGPLRAPAKLTAMLRLLAKYRTEVIARALKNEIGVTVQQGPFAGMQLLGNAAEGCYIPKLLGCYEMELHPHLKQLPGRDYQAIIDIGC
;
A
#
# COMPACT_ATOMS: atom_id res chain seq x y z
N MET A 1 15.90 8.29 -11.86
CA MET A 1 14.87 8.94 -12.69
C MET A 1 13.67 9.17 -11.77
N PHE A 2 13.62 10.35 -11.14
CA PHE A 2 12.76 10.74 -10.00
C PHE A 2 11.93 11.99 -10.37
N THR A 3 11.43 12.05 -11.60
CA THR A 3 10.87 13.29 -12.14
C THR A 3 9.36 13.19 -12.33
N GLU A 4 8.85 12.08 -12.85
CA GLU A 4 7.45 12.02 -13.28
C GLU A 4 6.43 12.07 -12.12
N LEU A 5 6.67 11.37 -11.00
CA LEU A 5 5.73 11.35 -9.87
C LEU A 5 5.74 12.67 -9.10
N GLU A 6 6.93 13.23 -8.90
CA GLU A 6 7.19 14.53 -8.29
C GLU A 6 6.50 15.64 -9.10
N ASP A 7 6.70 15.66 -10.41
CA ASP A 7 6.11 16.63 -11.33
C ASP A 7 4.57 16.52 -11.35
N ILE A 8 4.03 15.30 -11.44
CA ILE A 8 2.57 15.06 -11.39
C ILE A 8 1.99 15.56 -10.05
N THR A 9 2.65 15.27 -8.94
CA THR A 9 2.19 15.66 -7.61
C THR A 9 2.24 17.18 -7.45
N PHE A 10 3.32 17.81 -7.89
CA PHE A 10 3.48 19.26 -7.85
C PHE A 10 2.42 19.97 -8.69
N ASN A 11 2.18 19.52 -9.93
CA ASN A 11 1.16 20.08 -10.80
C ASN A 11 -0.25 19.96 -10.20
N LYS A 12 -0.56 18.81 -9.57
CA LYS A 12 -1.84 18.62 -8.86
C LYS A 12 -1.96 19.52 -7.63
N LEU A 13 -0.88 19.76 -6.90
CA LEU A 13 -0.87 20.71 -5.78
C LEU A 13 -1.13 22.14 -6.24
N ALA A 14 -0.47 22.57 -7.32
CA ALA A 14 -0.70 23.88 -7.92
C ALA A 14 -2.16 24.06 -8.36
N ALA A 15 -2.75 23.03 -8.99
CA ALA A 15 -4.16 23.04 -9.38
C ALA A 15 -5.12 23.08 -8.18
N LEU A 16 -4.83 22.34 -7.10
CA LEU A 16 -5.63 22.41 -5.87
C LEU A 16 -5.55 23.79 -5.20
N HIS A 17 -4.38 24.42 -5.24
CA HIS A 17 -4.17 25.75 -4.69
C HIS A 17 -4.93 26.83 -5.48
N SER A 18 -4.88 26.79 -6.81
CA SER A 18 -5.58 27.75 -7.68
C SER A 18 -7.07 27.48 -7.86
N GLY A 19 -7.54 26.26 -7.53
CA GLY A 19 -8.94 25.85 -7.69
C GLY A 19 -9.94 26.60 -6.80
N PRO A 20 -11.25 26.38 -7.03
CA PRO A 20 -12.33 27.16 -6.40
C PRO A 20 -12.66 26.75 -4.95
N LEU A 21 -11.99 25.73 -4.40
CA LEU A 21 -12.25 25.24 -3.05
C LEU A 21 -11.93 26.29 -1.97
N ARG A 22 -12.67 26.25 -0.86
CA ARG A 22 -12.35 27.04 0.35
C ARG A 22 -11.06 26.52 1.00
N ALA A 23 -10.39 27.39 1.77
CA ALA A 23 -9.10 27.08 2.38
C ALA A 23 -9.05 25.75 3.18
N PRO A 24 -10.03 25.41 4.05
CA PRO A 24 -9.99 24.13 4.76
C PRO A 24 -10.03 22.91 3.82
N ALA A 25 -10.90 22.95 2.81
CA ALA A 25 -11.02 21.87 1.83
C ALA A 25 -9.76 21.73 0.96
N LYS A 26 -9.10 22.85 0.62
CA LYS A 26 -7.79 22.86 -0.05
C LYS A 26 -6.74 22.15 0.79
N LEU A 27 -6.60 22.55 2.06
CA LEU A 27 -5.62 21.96 2.98
C LEU A 27 -5.83 20.45 3.14
N THR A 28 -7.07 20.00 3.33
CA THR A 28 -7.39 18.57 3.41
C THR A 28 -7.02 17.82 2.12
N ALA A 29 -7.36 18.37 0.96
CA ALA A 29 -7.05 17.75 -0.33
C ALA A 29 -5.54 17.69 -0.59
N MET A 30 -4.81 18.77 -0.30
CA MET A 30 -3.36 18.86 -0.44
C MET A 30 -2.65 17.89 0.51
N LEU A 31 -3.07 17.83 1.78
CA LEU A 31 -2.55 16.86 2.74
C LEU A 31 -2.76 15.42 2.25
N ARG A 32 -3.96 15.09 1.76
CA ARG A 32 -4.26 13.76 1.21
C ARG A 32 -3.38 13.43 0.01
N LEU A 33 -3.15 14.39 -0.89
CA LEU A 33 -2.29 14.21 -2.06
C LEU A 33 -0.83 13.97 -1.65
N LEU A 34 -0.30 14.80 -0.74
CA LEU A 34 1.07 14.67 -0.21
C LEU A 34 1.27 13.38 0.57
N ALA A 35 0.27 12.94 1.34
CA ALA A 35 0.30 11.67 2.05
C ALA A 35 0.40 10.50 1.08
N LYS A 36 -0.40 10.49 0.00
CA LYS A 36 -0.31 9.47 -1.07
C LYS A 36 1.04 9.46 -1.74
N TYR A 37 1.57 10.64 -2.11
CA TYR A 37 2.92 10.76 -2.66
C TYR A 37 3.96 10.16 -1.71
N ARG A 38 3.89 10.47 -0.42
CA ARG A 38 4.82 9.93 0.56
C ARG A 38 4.71 8.40 0.69
N THR A 39 3.50 7.84 0.65
CA THR A 39 3.29 6.39 0.61
C THR A 39 3.98 5.76 -0.59
N GLU A 40 3.87 6.34 -1.79
CA GLU A 40 4.55 5.85 -2.99
C GLU A 40 6.07 5.90 -2.88
N VAL A 41 6.63 7.00 -2.34
CA VAL A 41 8.07 7.14 -2.11
C VAL A 41 8.59 6.06 -1.15
N ILE A 42 7.89 5.85 -0.02
CA ILE A 42 8.26 4.81 0.95
C ILE A 42 8.12 3.42 0.33
N ALA A 43 7.05 3.16 -0.42
CA ALA A 43 6.84 1.87 -1.07
C ALA A 43 7.96 1.55 -2.07
N ARG A 44 8.42 2.54 -2.84
CA ARG A 44 9.55 2.38 -3.77
C ARG A 44 10.86 2.13 -3.03
N ALA A 45 11.15 2.92 -2.00
CA ALA A 45 12.35 2.73 -1.19
C ALA A 45 12.40 1.33 -0.58
N LEU A 46 11.29 0.88 0.01
CA LEU A 46 11.16 -0.44 0.59
C LEU A 46 11.32 -1.54 -0.46
N LYS A 47 10.66 -1.41 -1.63
CA LYS A 47 10.82 -2.38 -2.73
C LYS A 47 12.27 -2.47 -3.24
N ASN A 48 13.01 -1.37 -3.26
CA ASN A 48 14.40 -1.38 -3.67
C ASN A 48 15.31 -2.08 -2.64
N GLU A 49 14.95 -2.04 -1.36
CA GLU A 49 15.72 -2.63 -0.28
C GLU A 49 15.44 -4.14 -0.11
N ILE A 50 14.17 -4.53 -0.09
CA ILE A 50 13.74 -5.89 0.26
C ILE A 50 13.03 -6.63 -0.88
N GLY A 51 12.90 -6.01 -2.05
CA GLY A 51 12.20 -6.58 -3.20
C GLY A 51 10.67 -6.64 -2.99
N VAL A 52 10.06 -7.71 -3.50
CA VAL A 52 8.61 -7.95 -3.44
C VAL A 52 8.24 -9.13 -2.51
N THR A 53 9.20 -9.59 -1.72
CA THR A 53 9.01 -10.73 -0.81
C THR A 53 8.47 -10.24 0.53
N VAL A 54 7.40 -10.87 1.02
CA VAL A 54 6.83 -10.58 2.33
C VAL A 54 7.84 -10.93 3.43
N GLN A 55 8.13 -9.98 4.31
CA GLN A 55 9.22 -10.10 5.28
C GLN A 55 8.86 -10.93 6.52
N GLN A 56 7.64 -10.77 7.03
CA GLN A 56 7.21 -11.38 8.29
C GLN A 56 5.75 -11.83 8.23
N GLY A 57 5.24 -12.38 9.35
CA GLY A 57 3.86 -12.82 9.46
C GLY A 57 3.59 -14.18 8.79
N PRO A 58 2.31 -14.59 8.71
CA PRO A 58 1.92 -15.91 8.21
C PRO A 58 2.24 -16.13 6.72
N PHE A 59 2.47 -15.05 5.97
CA PHE A 59 2.80 -15.08 4.55
C PHE A 59 4.29 -14.81 4.28
N ALA A 60 5.16 -14.84 5.30
CA ALA A 60 6.60 -14.62 5.13
C ALA A 60 7.18 -15.51 4.02
N GLY A 61 7.97 -14.90 3.13
CA GLY A 61 8.53 -15.58 1.95
C GLY A 61 7.63 -15.59 0.70
N MET A 62 6.35 -15.20 0.81
CA MET A 62 5.48 -15.04 -0.36
C MET A 62 5.96 -13.88 -1.23
N GLN A 63 5.97 -14.06 -2.55
CA GLN A 63 6.26 -12.98 -3.51
C GLN A 63 4.96 -12.28 -3.91
N LEU A 64 4.91 -10.96 -3.72
CA LEU A 64 3.83 -10.12 -4.21
C LEU A 64 4.08 -9.69 -5.66
N LEU A 65 3.01 -9.31 -6.35
CA LEU A 65 3.14 -8.61 -7.64
C LEU A 65 3.82 -7.26 -7.41
N GLY A 66 4.69 -6.85 -8.34
CA GLY A 66 5.49 -5.62 -8.18
C GLY A 66 4.66 -4.33 -8.05
N ASN A 67 3.40 -4.37 -8.49
CA ASN A 67 2.42 -3.30 -8.40
C ASN A 67 1.09 -3.86 -7.86
N ALA A 68 0.43 -3.10 -6.98
CA ALA A 68 -0.96 -3.31 -6.61
C ALA A 68 -1.78 -2.12 -7.14
N ALA A 69 -2.91 -2.40 -7.78
CA ALA A 69 -3.79 -1.35 -8.31
C ALA A 69 -4.38 -0.50 -7.18
N GLU A 70 -4.66 -1.11 -6.03
CA GLU A 70 -5.21 -0.46 -4.85
C GLU A 70 -4.68 -1.10 -3.55
N GLY A 71 -4.77 -0.35 -2.44
CA GLY A 71 -4.66 -0.90 -1.07
C GLY A 71 -3.30 -0.76 -0.36
N CYS A 72 -3.18 -1.44 0.77
CA CYS A 72 -2.09 -1.36 1.74
C CYS A 72 -0.85 -2.19 1.34
N TYR A 73 -0.19 -1.86 0.23
CA TYR A 73 0.97 -2.62 -0.27
C TYR A 73 2.11 -2.73 0.75
N ILE A 74 2.46 -1.62 1.42
CA ILE A 74 3.54 -1.60 2.42
C ILE A 74 3.24 -2.55 3.60
N PRO A 75 2.08 -2.47 4.29
CA PRO A 75 1.75 -3.44 5.34
C PRO A 75 1.76 -4.90 4.88
N LYS A 76 1.32 -5.19 3.65
CA LYS A 76 1.38 -6.55 3.08
C LYS A 76 2.83 -7.00 2.92
N LEU A 77 3.70 -6.16 2.37
CA LEU A 77 5.11 -6.46 2.16
C LEU A 77 5.88 -6.61 3.48
N LEU A 78 5.61 -5.76 4.47
CA LEU A 78 6.19 -5.89 5.81
C LEU A 78 5.64 -7.10 6.57
N GLY A 79 4.49 -7.64 6.15
CA GLY A 79 3.86 -8.78 6.78
C GLY A 79 3.04 -8.44 8.02
N CYS A 80 2.62 -7.19 8.17
CA CYS A 80 1.78 -6.72 9.30
C CYS A 80 0.32 -6.42 8.89
N TYR A 81 -0.05 -6.70 7.64
CA TYR A 81 -1.44 -6.59 7.19
C TYR A 81 -2.35 -7.52 8.02
N GLU A 82 -3.45 -6.97 8.55
CA GLU A 82 -4.45 -7.68 9.36
C GLU A 82 -3.83 -8.54 10.48
N MET A 83 -2.91 -7.93 11.24
CA MET A 83 -2.13 -8.59 12.28
C MET A 83 -2.98 -9.32 13.33
N GLU A 84 -4.17 -8.80 13.63
CA GLU A 84 -5.16 -9.41 14.50
C GLU A 84 -5.63 -10.79 14.02
N LEU A 85 -5.57 -11.06 12.71
CA LEU A 85 -5.94 -12.36 12.14
C LEU A 85 -4.79 -13.38 12.14
N HIS A 86 -3.54 -12.94 12.33
CA HIS A 86 -2.37 -13.83 12.24
C HIS A 86 -2.43 -15.05 13.16
N PRO A 87 -2.89 -14.96 14.42
CA PRO A 87 -3.01 -16.14 15.28
C PRO A 87 -3.98 -17.18 14.72
N HIS A 88 -5.06 -16.75 14.06
CA HIS A 88 -6.04 -17.64 13.46
C HIS A 88 -5.53 -18.27 12.16
N LEU A 89 -4.87 -17.48 11.31
CA LEU A 89 -4.25 -17.96 10.07
C LEU A 89 -3.19 -19.04 10.35
N LYS A 90 -2.40 -18.87 11.41
CA LYS A 90 -1.39 -19.87 11.84
C LYS A 90 -1.98 -21.20 12.30
N GLN A 91 -3.27 -21.26 12.62
CA GLN A 91 -3.96 -22.50 13.01
C GLN A 91 -4.57 -23.26 11.82
N LEU A 92 -4.54 -22.67 10.62
CA LEU A 92 -5.10 -23.30 9.42
C LEU A 92 -4.26 -24.49 8.91
N PRO A 93 -2.91 -24.43 8.87
CA PRO A 93 -2.11 -25.57 8.39
C PRO A 93 -2.36 -26.84 9.22
N GLY A 94 -2.37 -27.98 8.55
CA GLY A 94 -2.53 -29.29 9.20
C GLY A 94 -3.97 -29.71 9.50
N ARG A 95 -4.97 -28.91 9.09
CA ARG A 95 -6.38 -29.32 9.11
C ARG A 95 -6.78 -29.93 7.77
N ASP A 96 -7.64 -30.94 7.82
CA ASP A 96 -8.14 -31.65 6.63
C ASP A 96 -9.38 -30.94 6.04
N TYR A 97 -9.14 -29.78 5.42
CA TYR A 97 -10.21 -29.04 4.74
C TYR A 97 -10.60 -29.76 3.45
N GLN A 98 -11.86 -30.21 3.38
CA GLN A 98 -12.40 -30.88 2.19
C GLN A 98 -12.60 -29.94 0.99
N ALA A 99 -12.73 -28.63 1.25
CA ALA A 99 -12.91 -27.61 0.22
C ALA A 99 -12.30 -26.27 0.66
N ILE A 100 -11.70 -25.57 -0.29
CA ILE A 100 -11.23 -24.18 -0.14
C ILE A 100 -11.92 -23.38 -1.25
N ILE A 101 -12.62 -22.31 -0.86
CA ILE A 101 -13.33 -21.44 -1.78
C ILE A 101 -12.65 -20.08 -1.72
N ASP A 102 -12.16 -19.60 -2.86
CA ASP A 102 -11.68 -18.25 -3.03
C ASP A 102 -12.87 -17.34 -3.43
N ILE A 103 -13.11 -16.29 -2.64
CA ILE A 103 -14.21 -15.34 -2.86
C ILE A 103 -13.60 -13.95 -2.99
N GLY A 104 -13.47 -13.47 -4.23
CA GLY A 104 -12.90 -12.16 -4.53
C GLY A 104 -12.28 -12.10 -5.93
N CYS A 105 -11.50 -11.05 -6.18
CA CYS A 105 -10.72 -10.84 -7.39
C CYS A 105 -9.36 -10.20 -7.09
#